data_AF-A0A7I8DG70-F1
#
_entry.id   AF-A0A7I8DG70-F1
#
_cell.length_a   1.000
_cell.length_b   1.000
_cell.length_c   1.000
_cell.angle_alpha   90.00
_cell.angle_beta   90.00
_cell.angle_gamma   90.00
#
_symmetry.space_group_name_H-M   'P 1'
#
loop_
_entity.id
_entity.type
_entity.pdbx_description
1 polymer ?
#
loop_
_entity_poly.entity_id
_entity_poly.type
_entity_poly.pdbx_seq_one_letter_code
_entity_poly.pdbx_strand_id
1 'polypeptide(L)'
;MRTLYNKIYTLIYQLDYDRIWRGFHPYPFALYNKKLVFLSNKEIPYNTSFRGNTSILWDGSYMAIWRVEDEEKYNVEVLAAEIVHEMFHAFQQEMGEERFPDDFKLLCYPNDNKNLSLKYKENQILARAIVEQDRIEVLKLLRYVNSYRKRRELLVREFIWEEYRTEVLEGMAEYAALIALKMFNLQFYEKRIEDYKNLLIKANSMQIDIRRISYVTGAVIMLLFINAGIDIFHIIGVEKKTVWELGADYLEIKEIKELDEIKELDIEPSMEIESYLQEKLQNCKHQLCSFFKSRRKKINRKGIITGYDPMNMIKYGKLLLCTHFAEIVFQDDEKCTEFTGPLVLQLEEEAGKVISCYYT
;
A
#
# COMPACT_ATOMS: atom_id res chain seq x y z
N MET A 1 2.66 -23.46 -16.32
CA MET A 1 1.85 -22.61 -15.42
C MET A 1 1.00 -23.44 -14.50
N ARG A 2 0.30 -24.46 -15.03
CA ARG A 2 -0.49 -25.42 -14.24
C ARG A 2 0.27 -26.05 -13.07
N THR A 3 1.53 -26.45 -13.28
CA THR A 3 2.37 -27.00 -12.20
C THR A 3 2.63 -25.99 -11.10
N LEU A 4 2.95 -24.73 -11.44
CA LEU A 4 3.14 -23.65 -10.47
C LEU A 4 1.84 -23.37 -9.69
N TYR A 5 0.71 -23.26 -10.40
CA TYR A 5 -0.62 -23.10 -9.81
C TYR A 5 -0.89 -24.19 -8.76
N ASN A 6 -0.69 -25.47 -9.10
CA ASN A 6 -0.99 -26.58 -8.19
C ASN A 6 -0.10 -26.57 -6.93
N LYS A 7 1.17 -26.17 -7.07
CA LYS A 7 2.08 -26.04 -5.91
C LYS A 7 1.61 -24.93 -4.97
N ILE A 8 1.26 -23.76 -5.51
CA ILE A 8 0.71 -22.63 -4.75
C ILE A 8 -0.59 -23.03 -4.06
N TYR A 9 -1.52 -23.66 -4.79
CA TYR A 9 -2.78 -24.14 -4.25
C TYR A 9 -2.57 -25.08 -3.06
N THR A 10 -1.60 -25.98 -3.14
CA THR A 10 -1.29 -26.92 -2.05
C THR A 10 -0.83 -26.19 -0.79
N LEU A 11 0.00 -25.14 -0.92
CA LEU A 11 0.44 -24.32 0.22
C LEU A 11 -0.73 -23.58 0.84
N ILE A 12 -1.50 -22.85 0.02
CA ILE A 12 -2.63 -22.03 0.46
C ILE A 12 -3.72 -22.88 1.13
N TYR A 13 -3.96 -24.10 0.64
CA TYR A 13 -4.93 -25.02 1.24
C TYR A 13 -4.55 -25.48 2.66
N GLN A 14 -3.27 -25.43 3.03
CA GLN A 14 -2.76 -25.87 4.33
C GLN A 14 -2.72 -24.75 5.38
N LEU A 15 -3.08 -23.51 5.01
CA LEU A 15 -3.08 -22.39 5.93
C LEU A 15 -4.15 -22.53 7.02
N ASP A 16 -3.76 -22.20 8.24
CA ASP A 16 -4.64 -21.81 9.34
C ASP A 16 -5.00 -20.32 9.19
N TYR A 17 -6.13 -20.04 8.54
CA TYR A 17 -6.56 -18.68 8.20
C TYR A 17 -6.92 -17.85 9.43
N ASP A 18 -7.40 -18.47 10.51
CA ASP A 18 -7.74 -17.78 11.75
C ASP A 18 -6.50 -17.20 12.45
N ARG A 19 -5.31 -17.76 12.20
CA ARG A 19 -4.03 -17.17 12.66
C ARG A 19 -3.60 -15.95 11.86
N ILE A 20 -4.09 -15.82 10.63
CA ILE A 20 -3.81 -14.66 9.77
C ILE A 20 -4.71 -13.52 10.20
N TRP A 21 -6.03 -13.72 10.18
CA TRP A 21 -7.00 -12.76 10.68
C TRP A 21 -8.32 -13.44 11.01
N ARG A 22 -8.96 -13.05 12.12
CA ARG A 22 -10.22 -13.68 12.57
C ARG A 22 -11.29 -13.55 11.48
N GLY A 23 -11.83 -14.68 11.02
CA GLY A 23 -12.85 -14.73 9.97
C GLY A 23 -12.34 -14.64 8.53
N PHE A 24 -11.04 -14.46 8.32
CA PHE A 24 -10.44 -14.61 7.00
C PHE A 24 -10.55 -16.08 6.55
N HIS A 25 -10.77 -16.30 5.26
CA HIS A 25 -11.01 -17.62 4.69
C HIS A 25 -10.40 -17.73 3.29
N PRO A 26 -10.22 -18.94 2.74
CA PRO A 26 -9.63 -19.11 1.42
C PRO A 26 -10.49 -18.48 0.32
N TYR A 27 -9.85 -17.70 -0.56
CA TYR A 27 -10.46 -17.22 -1.80
C TYR A 27 -9.93 -18.01 -3.00
N PRO A 28 -10.69 -18.12 -4.10
CA PRO A 28 -10.14 -18.54 -5.37
C PRO A 28 -8.98 -17.63 -5.80
N PHE A 29 -8.06 -18.17 -6.59
CA PHE A 29 -7.06 -17.36 -7.29
C PHE A 29 -6.86 -17.81 -8.74
N ALA A 30 -6.28 -16.92 -9.55
CA ALA A 30 -5.84 -17.21 -10.91
C ALA A 30 -4.41 -16.74 -11.16
N LEU A 31 -3.65 -17.55 -11.90
CA LEU A 31 -2.39 -17.10 -12.51
C LEU A 31 -2.65 -16.77 -13.97
N TYR A 32 -2.08 -15.70 -14.49
CA TYR A 32 -2.30 -15.35 -15.88
C TYR A 32 -1.07 -14.75 -16.57
N ASN A 33 -1.07 -14.81 -17.90
CA ASN A 33 -0.10 -14.13 -18.75
C ASN A 33 -0.82 -13.46 -19.93
N LYS A 34 -0.07 -12.93 -20.90
CA LYS A 34 -0.65 -12.25 -22.07
C LYS A 34 -1.55 -13.13 -22.95
N LYS A 35 -1.58 -14.46 -22.76
CA LYS A 35 -2.30 -15.41 -23.61
C LYS A 35 -3.39 -16.17 -22.88
N LEU A 36 -3.13 -16.62 -21.66
CA LEU A 36 -3.98 -17.54 -20.92
C LEU A 36 -4.15 -17.12 -19.47
N VAL A 37 -5.29 -17.48 -18.91
CA VAL A 37 -5.63 -17.41 -17.48
C VAL A 37 -5.82 -18.85 -16.98
N PHE A 38 -5.13 -19.19 -15.90
CA PHE A 38 -5.15 -20.49 -15.25
C PHE A 38 -5.99 -20.39 -13.98
N LEU A 39 -7.20 -20.95 -14.05
CA LEU A 39 -8.14 -21.10 -12.94
C LEU A 39 -7.98 -22.51 -12.33
N SER A 40 -8.61 -22.77 -11.19
CA SER A 40 -8.52 -24.05 -10.46
C SER A 40 -8.74 -25.29 -11.33
N ASN A 41 -9.78 -25.27 -12.18
CA ASN A 41 -10.21 -26.42 -12.96
C ASN A 41 -10.07 -26.26 -14.49
N LYS A 42 -9.70 -25.07 -14.97
CA LYS A 42 -9.67 -24.78 -16.41
C LYS A 42 -8.66 -23.71 -16.78
N GLU A 43 -8.45 -23.58 -18.08
CA GLU A 43 -7.66 -22.52 -18.70
C GLU A 43 -8.57 -21.79 -19.67
N ILE A 44 -8.52 -20.46 -19.67
CA ILE A 44 -9.29 -19.63 -20.59
C ILE A 44 -8.34 -18.67 -21.31
N PRO A 45 -8.69 -18.20 -22.53
CA PRO A 45 -7.97 -17.10 -23.16
C PRO A 45 -7.92 -15.87 -22.27
N TYR A 46 -6.80 -15.16 -22.32
CA TYR A 46 -6.65 -13.87 -21.68
C TYR A 46 -7.76 -12.90 -22.09
N ASN A 47 -8.28 -12.15 -21.13
CA ASN A 47 -9.18 -11.03 -21.35
C ASN A 47 -8.84 -9.88 -20.38
N THR A 48 -9.37 -8.69 -20.65
CA THR A 48 -9.01 -7.45 -19.95
C THR A 48 -9.45 -7.40 -18.49
N SER A 49 -10.35 -8.28 -18.04
CA SER A 49 -10.70 -8.39 -16.62
C SER A 49 -9.54 -8.91 -15.76
N PHE A 50 -8.54 -9.56 -16.36
CA PHE A 50 -7.32 -10.00 -15.68
C PHE A 50 -6.20 -8.97 -15.93
N ARG A 51 -6.09 -7.96 -15.06
CA ARG A 51 -5.12 -6.87 -15.22
C ARG A 51 -4.55 -6.46 -13.86
N GLY A 52 -3.22 -6.35 -13.80
CA GLY A 52 -2.50 -6.10 -12.56
C GLY A 52 -2.39 -7.34 -11.68
N ASN A 53 -1.79 -7.14 -10.51
CA ASN A 53 -1.90 -8.08 -9.40
C ASN A 53 -2.88 -7.42 -8.43
N THR A 54 -4.03 -8.05 -8.23
CA THR A 54 -5.14 -7.47 -7.48
C THR A 54 -6.18 -8.55 -7.12
N SER A 55 -7.28 -8.16 -6.50
CA SER A 55 -8.52 -8.94 -6.41
C SER A 55 -9.59 -8.43 -7.36
N ILE A 56 -10.37 -9.33 -7.95
CA ILE A 56 -11.48 -9.02 -8.87
C ILE A 56 -12.75 -9.76 -8.49
N LEU A 57 -13.90 -9.21 -8.88
CA LEU A 57 -15.17 -9.94 -8.88
C LEU A 57 -15.29 -10.74 -10.18
N TRP A 58 -15.21 -12.07 -10.08
CA TRP A 58 -15.28 -12.98 -11.23
C TRP A 58 -16.32 -14.08 -10.98
N ASP A 59 -17.28 -14.20 -11.91
CA ASP A 59 -18.36 -15.20 -11.85
C ASP A 59 -19.15 -15.17 -10.53
N GLY A 60 -19.41 -13.95 -10.03
CA GLY A 60 -20.17 -13.72 -8.79
C GLY A 60 -19.38 -13.93 -7.49
N SER A 61 -18.08 -14.20 -7.56
CA SER A 61 -17.20 -14.39 -6.39
C SER A 61 -15.93 -13.56 -6.47
N TYR A 62 -15.42 -13.09 -5.33
CA TYR A 62 -14.12 -12.40 -5.29
C TYR A 62 -12.96 -13.40 -5.47
N MET A 63 -11.94 -12.99 -6.22
CA MET A 63 -10.80 -13.84 -6.58
C MET A 63 -9.51 -13.02 -6.66
N ALA A 64 -8.41 -13.58 -6.13
CA ALA A 64 -7.07 -13.04 -6.31
C ALA A 64 -6.53 -13.34 -7.73
N ILE A 65 -5.87 -12.38 -8.36
CA ILE A 65 -5.23 -12.57 -9.67
C ILE A 65 -3.78 -12.16 -9.63
N TRP A 66 -2.92 -12.96 -10.25
CA TRP A 66 -1.49 -12.67 -10.32
C TRP A 66 -0.90 -12.93 -11.70
N ARG A 67 -0.14 -11.94 -12.20
CA ARG A 67 0.52 -12.03 -13.50
C ARG A 67 1.86 -12.76 -13.40
N VAL A 68 2.01 -13.84 -14.16
CA VAL A 68 3.23 -14.65 -14.24
C VAL A 68 3.66 -14.76 -15.70
N GLU A 69 4.70 -14.02 -16.08
CA GLU A 69 5.28 -14.10 -17.44
C GLU A 69 6.32 -15.23 -17.57
N ASP A 70 7.06 -15.50 -16.50
CA ASP A 70 8.15 -16.47 -16.46
C ASP A 70 8.15 -17.20 -15.13
N GLU A 71 7.70 -18.46 -15.15
CA GLU A 71 7.48 -19.28 -13.96
C GLU A 71 8.77 -19.62 -13.21
N GLU A 72 9.90 -19.71 -13.92
CA GLU A 72 11.18 -20.14 -13.35
C GLU A 72 11.79 -19.06 -12.43
N LYS A 73 11.32 -17.81 -12.54
CA LYS A 73 11.78 -16.69 -11.72
C LYS A 73 11.11 -16.61 -10.36
N TYR A 74 10.06 -17.37 -10.11
CA TYR A 74 9.30 -17.28 -8.88
C TYR A 74 9.75 -18.35 -7.88
N ASN A 75 10.04 -17.91 -6.65
CA ASN A 75 9.98 -18.80 -5.51
C ASN A 75 8.51 -19.06 -5.16
N VAL A 76 8.14 -20.33 -4.97
CA VAL A 76 6.74 -20.76 -4.84
C VAL A 76 6.12 -20.23 -3.55
N GLU A 77 6.85 -20.31 -2.44
CA GLU A 77 6.38 -19.87 -1.12
C GLU A 77 6.20 -18.36 -1.05
N VAL A 78 7.15 -17.61 -1.62
CA VAL A 78 7.06 -16.15 -1.76
C VAL A 78 5.84 -15.79 -2.60
N LEU A 79 5.70 -16.36 -3.81
CA LEU A 79 4.56 -16.07 -4.67
C LEU A 79 3.22 -16.47 -4.04
N ALA A 80 3.17 -17.57 -3.28
CA ALA A 80 1.97 -17.96 -2.55
C ALA A 80 1.59 -16.93 -1.48
N ALA A 81 2.56 -16.36 -0.77
CA ALA A 81 2.33 -15.27 0.18
C ALA A 81 1.81 -14.00 -0.51
N GLU A 82 2.37 -13.64 -1.68
CA GLU A 82 1.84 -12.52 -2.47
C GLU A 82 0.41 -12.77 -2.97
N ILE A 83 0.04 -14.02 -3.25
CA ILE A 83 -1.35 -14.34 -3.60
C ILE A 83 -2.27 -14.21 -2.37
N VAL A 84 -1.78 -14.57 -1.18
CA VAL A 84 -2.54 -14.35 0.08
C VAL A 84 -2.77 -12.86 0.34
N HIS A 85 -1.83 -11.97 0.00
CA HIS A 85 -2.05 -10.52 -0.01
C HIS A 85 -3.30 -10.16 -0.81
N GLU A 86 -3.37 -10.64 -2.05
CA GLU A 86 -4.50 -10.36 -2.94
C GLU A 86 -5.80 -11.04 -2.48
N MET A 87 -5.72 -12.22 -1.85
CA MET A 87 -6.88 -12.85 -1.20
C MET A 87 -7.38 -12.01 -0.02
N PHE A 88 -6.49 -11.33 0.69
CA PHE A 88 -6.89 -10.45 1.78
C PHE A 88 -7.61 -9.20 1.27
N HIS A 89 -7.24 -8.68 0.09
CA HIS A 89 -8.05 -7.66 -0.58
C HIS A 89 -9.44 -8.17 -0.98
N ALA A 90 -9.56 -9.42 -1.45
CA ALA A 90 -10.86 -10.04 -1.71
C ALA A 90 -11.71 -10.11 -0.42
N PHE A 91 -11.11 -10.42 0.73
CA PHE A 91 -11.78 -10.37 2.03
C PHE A 91 -12.20 -8.97 2.45
N GLN A 92 -11.34 -7.96 2.27
CA GLN A 92 -11.69 -6.58 2.51
C GLN A 92 -12.88 -6.13 1.65
N GLN A 93 -12.92 -6.53 0.38
CA GLN A 93 -14.03 -6.23 -0.53
C GLN A 93 -15.33 -6.94 -0.11
N GLU A 94 -15.27 -8.23 0.19
CA GLU A 94 -16.44 -8.99 0.63
C GLU A 94 -17.03 -8.43 1.93
N MET A 95 -16.17 -8.06 2.87
CA MET A 95 -16.59 -7.50 4.16
C MET A 95 -17.04 -6.03 4.08
N GLY A 96 -16.94 -5.39 2.91
CA GLY A 96 -17.33 -4.00 2.71
C GLY A 96 -16.42 -3.02 3.43
N GLU A 97 -15.11 -3.23 3.37
CA GLU A 97 -14.14 -2.22 3.81
C GLU A 97 -14.38 -0.90 3.07
N GLU A 98 -14.29 0.22 3.80
CA GLU A 98 -14.52 1.57 3.26
C GLU A 98 -13.39 2.54 3.63
N ARG A 99 -12.47 2.14 4.50
CA ARG A 99 -11.33 2.96 4.98
C ARG A 99 -10.21 3.02 3.94
N PHE A 100 -10.55 3.25 2.68
CA PHE A 100 -9.59 3.41 1.58
C PHE A 100 -8.92 4.79 1.63
N PRO A 101 -7.62 4.89 1.34
CA PRO A 101 -6.96 6.18 1.22
C PRO A 101 -7.46 6.93 -0.02
N ASP A 102 -7.49 8.25 0.06
CA ASP A 102 -7.64 9.09 -1.12
C ASP A 102 -6.29 9.23 -1.84
N ASP A 103 -6.13 8.47 -2.94
CA ASP A 103 -4.90 8.46 -3.73
C ASP A 103 -4.52 9.85 -4.29
N PHE A 104 -5.50 10.70 -4.59
CA PHE A 104 -5.24 12.04 -5.12
C PHE A 104 -4.79 12.99 -4.01
N LYS A 105 -5.31 12.83 -2.79
CA LYS A 105 -4.72 13.49 -1.61
C LYS A 105 -3.32 12.97 -1.32
N LEU A 106 -3.05 11.67 -1.43
CA LEU A 106 -1.69 11.12 -1.27
C LEU A 106 -0.69 11.68 -2.29
N LEU A 107 -1.11 11.89 -3.55
CA LEU A 107 -0.27 12.58 -4.55
C LEU A 107 0.02 14.04 -4.18
N CYS A 108 -0.85 14.65 -3.39
CA CYS A 108 -0.72 16.00 -2.83
C CYS A 108 -0.08 16.02 -1.44
N TYR A 109 0.42 14.88 -0.92
CA TYR A 109 0.98 14.82 0.42
C TYR A 109 2.09 15.88 0.59
N PRO A 110 2.07 16.69 1.68
CA PRO A 110 2.97 17.82 1.82
C PRO A 110 4.45 17.44 1.69
N ASN A 111 5.16 18.12 0.79
CA ASN A 111 6.61 18.03 0.60
C ASN A 111 7.34 18.85 1.69
N ASP A 112 7.02 18.57 2.96
CA ASP A 112 7.56 19.24 4.13
C ASP A 112 8.68 18.40 4.74
N ASN A 113 9.92 18.92 4.71
CA ASN A 113 11.09 18.18 5.19
C ASN A 113 11.03 17.90 6.70
N LYS A 114 10.46 18.79 7.52
CA LYS A 114 10.31 18.56 8.97
C LYS A 114 9.43 17.34 9.20
N ASN A 115 8.27 17.26 8.55
CA ASN A 115 7.37 16.10 8.61
C ASN A 115 8.05 14.82 8.09
N LEU A 116 8.71 14.86 6.94
CA LEU A 116 9.35 13.67 6.36
C LEU A 116 10.53 13.20 7.21
N SER A 117 11.24 14.11 7.85
CA SER A 117 12.29 13.78 8.83
C SER A 117 11.71 13.13 10.09
N LEU A 118 10.56 13.60 10.57
CA LEU A 118 9.84 12.97 11.70
C LEU A 118 9.34 11.57 11.31
N LYS A 119 8.80 11.38 10.09
CA LYS A 119 8.43 10.05 9.56
C LYS A 119 9.65 9.13 9.48
N TYR A 120 10.79 9.65 9.05
CA TYR A 120 12.01 8.86 9.00
C TYR A 120 12.46 8.43 10.41
N LYS A 121 12.36 9.30 11.43
CA LYS A 121 12.60 8.90 12.83
C LYS A 121 11.62 7.87 13.33
N GLU A 122 10.34 8.01 13.01
CA GLU A 122 9.32 6.99 13.26
C GLU A 122 9.74 5.63 12.66
N ASN A 123 10.17 5.61 11.40
CA ASN A 123 10.62 4.41 10.71
C ASN A 123 11.87 3.78 11.34
N GLN A 124 12.83 4.59 11.79
CA GLN A 124 14.01 4.10 12.52
C GLN A 124 13.62 3.42 13.84
N ILE A 125 12.60 3.94 14.53
CA ILE A 125 12.08 3.35 15.77
C ILE A 125 11.34 2.05 15.48
N LEU A 126 10.51 1.99 14.43
CA LEU A 126 9.86 0.75 13.99
C LEU A 126 10.88 -0.32 13.62
N ALA A 127 11.96 0.05 12.92
CA ALA A 127 13.05 -0.85 12.56
C ALA A 127 13.78 -1.41 13.80
N ARG A 128 13.93 -0.60 14.87
CA ARG A 128 14.46 -1.08 16.13
C ARG A 128 13.48 -2.03 16.83
N ALA A 129 12.19 -1.67 16.86
CA ALA A 129 11.17 -2.41 17.57
C ALA A 129 10.92 -3.81 16.99
N ILE A 130 11.03 -3.99 15.67
CA ILE A 130 10.66 -5.27 15.02
C ILE A 130 11.59 -6.43 15.37
N VAL A 131 12.80 -6.14 15.85
CA VAL A 131 13.77 -7.14 16.32
C VAL A 131 13.89 -7.19 17.84
N GLU A 132 13.14 -6.34 18.55
CA GLU A 132 13.12 -6.29 20.00
C GLU A 132 12.30 -7.47 20.56
N GLN A 133 12.82 -8.12 21.60
CA GLN A 133 12.19 -9.27 22.25
C GLN A 133 11.53 -8.88 23.57
N ASP A 134 11.97 -7.80 24.22
CA ASP A 134 11.33 -7.30 25.41
C ASP A 134 10.04 -6.54 25.05
N ARG A 135 8.91 -7.13 25.44
CA ARG A 135 7.58 -6.56 25.27
C ARG A 135 7.46 -5.14 25.85
N ILE A 136 8.08 -4.87 26.99
CA ILE A 136 8.02 -3.55 27.62
C ILE A 136 8.78 -2.53 26.78
N GLU A 137 9.94 -2.90 26.25
CA GLU A 137 10.69 -2.02 25.35
C GLU A 137 9.96 -1.78 24.03
N VAL A 138 9.29 -2.80 23.46
CA VAL A 138 8.42 -2.62 22.28
C VAL A 138 7.31 -1.60 22.58
N LEU A 139 6.63 -1.71 23.72
CA LEU A 139 5.59 -0.74 24.12
C LEU A 139 6.17 0.68 24.26
N LYS A 140 7.36 0.84 24.84
CA LYS A 140 8.05 2.14 24.91
C LYS A 140 8.34 2.71 23.53
N LEU A 141 8.89 1.91 22.62
CA LEU A 141 9.17 2.31 21.24
C LEU A 141 7.89 2.72 20.49
N LEU A 142 6.80 1.96 20.64
CA LEU A 142 5.50 2.31 20.07
C LEU A 142 4.94 3.62 20.64
N ARG A 143 5.17 3.94 21.91
CA ARG A 143 4.81 5.26 22.46
C ARG A 143 5.62 6.39 21.83
N TYR A 144 6.92 6.18 21.54
CA TYR A 144 7.70 7.16 20.78
C TYR A 144 7.14 7.36 19.37
N VAL A 145 6.81 6.28 18.66
CA VAL A 145 6.11 6.33 17.36
C VAL A 145 4.84 7.18 17.47
N ASN A 146 4.03 6.98 18.52
CA ASN A 146 2.83 7.77 18.75
C ASN A 146 3.12 9.27 18.93
N SER A 147 4.14 9.63 19.70
CA SER A 147 4.54 11.02 19.88
C SER A 147 5.00 11.67 18.56
N TYR A 148 5.75 10.94 17.72
CA TYR A 148 6.12 11.44 16.39
C TYR A 148 4.91 11.61 15.48
N ARG A 149 3.97 10.66 15.48
CA ARG A 149 2.72 10.74 14.70
C ARG A 149 1.86 11.93 15.11
N LYS A 150 1.66 12.17 16.40
CA LYS A 150 0.95 13.37 16.91
C LYS A 150 1.63 14.66 16.50
N ARG A 151 2.97 14.71 16.54
CA ARG A 151 3.72 15.88 16.08
C ARG A 151 3.53 16.12 14.58
N ARG A 152 3.56 15.06 13.79
CA ARG A 152 3.32 15.11 12.33
C ARG A 152 1.90 15.52 11.99
N GLU A 153 0.90 15.05 12.72
CA GLU A 153 -0.49 15.48 12.55
C GLU A 153 -0.65 17.00 12.65
N LEU A 154 0.09 17.67 13.55
CA LEU A 154 0.10 19.14 13.62
C LEU A 154 0.70 19.81 12.37
N LEU A 155 1.62 19.14 11.67
CA LEU A 155 2.29 19.66 10.46
C LEU A 155 1.48 19.39 9.19
N VAL A 156 0.99 18.17 9.02
CA VAL A 156 0.33 17.73 7.78
C VAL A 156 -1.20 17.64 7.89
N ARG A 157 -1.76 17.85 9.09
CA ARG A 157 -3.21 17.88 9.35
C ARG A 157 -3.88 16.61 8.81
N GLU A 158 -4.94 16.77 8.02
CA GLU A 158 -5.75 15.68 7.51
C GLU A 158 -5.00 14.69 6.61
N PHE A 159 -3.86 15.07 6.02
CA PHE A 159 -3.09 14.16 5.16
C PHE A 159 -2.55 12.94 5.92
N ILE A 160 -2.38 13.04 7.25
CA ILE A 160 -1.94 11.89 8.07
C ILE A 160 -2.95 10.73 7.99
N TRP A 161 -4.23 11.01 7.80
CA TRP A 161 -5.27 9.99 7.72
C TRP A 161 -5.13 9.12 6.47
N GLU A 162 -4.60 9.66 5.38
CA GLU A 162 -4.40 8.87 4.16
C GLU A 162 -3.22 7.89 4.31
N GLU A 163 -2.23 8.19 5.16
CA GLU A 163 -1.23 7.22 5.59
C GLU A 163 -1.88 6.08 6.39
N TYR A 164 -2.67 6.40 7.42
CA TYR A 164 -3.31 5.37 8.26
C TYR A 164 -4.29 4.49 7.47
N ARG A 165 -5.02 5.06 6.52
CA ARG A 165 -5.89 4.31 5.60
C ARG A 165 -5.11 3.44 4.62
N THR A 166 -3.93 3.88 4.18
CA THR A 166 -3.02 3.03 3.40
C THR A 166 -2.52 1.86 4.26
N GLU A 167 -2.19 2.09 5.53
CA GLU A 167 -1.81 1.04 6.47
C GLU A 167 -2.96 0.04 6.73
N VAL A 168 -4.22 0.49 6.71
CA VAL A 168 -5.41 -0.39 6.77
C VAL A 168 -5.54 -1.21 5.49
N LEU A 169 -5.57 -0.56 4.32
CA LEU A 169 -5.82 -1.26 3.06
C LEU A 169 -4.67 -2.23 2.74
N GLU A 170 -3.46 -1.68 2.61
CA GLU A 170 -2.30 -2.34 2.04
C GLU A 170 -1.43 -2.98 3.12
N GLY A 171 -1.30 -2.30 4.26
CA GLY A 171 -0.56 -2.85 5.39
C GLY A 171 -1.20 -4.12 5.96
N MET A 172 -2.53 -4.23 5.99
CA MET A 172 -3.20 -5.43 6.51
C MET A 172 -3.04 -6.62 5.57
N ALA A 173 -3.11 -6.36 4.26
CA ALA A 173 -2.85 -7.37 3.23
C ALA A 173 -1.39 -7.84 3.27
N GLU A 174 -0.43 -6.91 3.45
CA GLU A 174 0.98 -7.27 3.60
C GLU A 174 1.25 -8.01 4.92
N TYR A 175 0.59 -7.63 6.02
CA TYR A 175 0.61 -8.41 7.27
C TYR A 175 0.11 -9.84 7.03
N ALA A 176 -1.00 -10.01 6.30
CA ALA A 176 -1.53 -11.32 5.98
C ALA A 176 -0.53 -12.17 5.19
N ALA A 177 0.14 -11.56 4.21
CA ALA A 177 1.21 -12.18 3.44
C ALA A 177 2.41 -12.59 4.33
N LEU A 178 2.83 -11.75 5.28
CA LEU A 178 3.89 -12.08 6.23
C LEU A 178 3.54 -13.29 7.10
N ILE A 179 2.33 -13.34 7.64
CA ILE A 179 1.91 -14.48 8.49
C ILE A 179 1.81 -15.76 7.66
N ALA A 180 1.26 -15.69 6.44
CA ALA A 180 1.25 -16.83 5.52
C ALA A 180 2.67 -17.29 5.18
N LEU A 181 3.58 -16.36 4.84
CA LEU A 181 4.97 -16.67 4.54
C LEU A 181 5.67 -17.33 5.73
N LYS A 182 5.40 -16.87 6.95
CA LYS A 182 5.93 -17.48 8.19
C LYS A 182 5.49 -18.94 8.35
N MET A 183 4.26 -19.25 7.95
CA MET A 183 3.70 -20.61 8.00
C MET A 183 4.24 -21.50 6.89
N PHE A 184 4.51 -20.94 5.70
CA PHE A 184 5.12 -21.65 4.58
C PHE A 184 6.61 -21.92 4.80
N ASN A 185 7.35 -20.89 5.20
CA ASN A 185 8.80 -20.93 5.31
C ASN A 185 9.34 -19.83 6.24
N LEU A 186 9.79 -20.22 7.43
CA LEU A 186 10.32 -19.30 8.44
C LEU A 186 11.54 -18.51 7.93
N GLN A 187 12.42 -19.12 7.14
CA GLN A 187 13.63 -18.45 6.64
C GLN A 187 13.29 -17.31 5.67
N PHE A 188 12.30 -17.49 4.79
CA PHE A 188 11.86 -16.43 3.88
C PHE A 188 11.11 -15.32 4.62
N TYR A 189 10.33 -15.66 5.65
CA TYR A 189 9.74 -14.68 6.54
C TYR A 189 10.81 -13.83 7.24
N GLU A 190 11.80 -14.46 7.89
CA GLU A 190 12.89 -13.76 8.57
C GLU A 190 13.68 -12.86 7.62
N LYS A 191 13.95 -13.33 6.41
CA LYS A 191 14.57 -12.52 5.36
C LYS A 191 13.72 -11.28 5.03
N ARG A 192 12.41 -11.43 4.86
CA ARG A 192 11.51 -10.30 4.56
C ARG A 192 11.44 -9.30 5.70
N ILE A 193 11.42 -9.76 6.95
CA ILE A 193 11.52 -8.89 8.14
C ILE A 193 12.84 -8.12 8.15
N GLU A 194 13.96 -8.75 7.81
CA GLU A 194 15.25 -8.08 7.70
C GLU A 194 15.29 -7.06 6.53
N ASP A 195 14.67 -7.38 5.40
CA ASP A 195 14.53 -6.45 4.27
C ASP A 195 13.72 -5.20 4.69
N TYR A 196 12.64 -5.38 5.44
CA TYR A 196 11.85 -4.27 5.99
C TYR A 196 12.63 -3.43 6.99
N LYS A 197 13.36 -4.07 7.91
CA LYS A 197 14.24 -3.37 8.84
C LYS A 197 15.24 -2.48 8.10
N ASN A 198 15.89 -3.04 7.07
CA ASN A 198 16.87 -2.33 6.26
C ASN A 198 16.26 -1.17 5.46
N LEU A 199 15.04 -1.37 4.95
CA LEU A 199 14.28 -0.33 4.26
C LEU A 199 13.95 0.85 5.19
N LEU A 200 13.51 0.55 6.41
CA LEU A 200 13.04 1.55 7.38
C LEU A 200 14.18 2.31 8.07
N ILE A 201 15.33 1.66 8.33
CA ILE A 201 16.42 2.27 9.11
C ILE A 201 17.31 3.23 8.30
N LYS A 202 17.40 3.04 6.98
CA LYS A 202 18.28 3.80 6.07
C LYS A 202 17.50 4.91 5.36
N ALA A 203 18.15 6.05 5.15
CA ALA A 203 17.61 7.10 4.29
C ALA A 203 17.68 6.63 2.83
N ASN A 204 16.52 6.58 2.18
CA ASN A 204 16.35 6.15 0.79
C ASN A 204 15.08 6.80 0.21
N SER A 205 14.85 6.61 -1.09
CA SER A 205 13.70 7.20 -1.80
C SER A 205 12.34 6.76 -1.27
N MET A 206 12.23 5.62 -0.58
CA MET A 206 10.96 5.17 0.01
C MET A 206 10.57 6.02 1.22
N GLN A 207 11.52 6.67 1.90
CA GLN A 207 11.23 7.55 3.05
C GLN A 207 10.35 8.76 2.69
N ILE A 208 10.30 9.10 1.39
CA ILE A 208 9.50 10.21 0.86
C ILE A 208 8.35 9.73 -0.04
N ASP A 209 8.14 8.42 -0.15
CA ASP A 209 6.99 7.80 -0.82
C ASP A 209 6.03 7.27 0.25
N ILE A 210 5.20 8.17 0.77
CA ILE A 210 4.27 7.88 1.87
C ILE A 210 3.35 6.71 1.54
N ARG A 211 2.86 6.63 0.31
CA ARG A 211 2.01 5.49 -0.09
C ARG A 211 2.80 4.20 0.04
N ARG A 212 3.92 4.06 -0.67
CA ARG A 212 4.68 2.80 -0.72
C ARG A 212 5.22 2.37 0.63
N ILE A 213 5.74 3.30 1.42
CA ILE A 213 6.31 2.95 2.73
C ILE A 213 5.22 2.54 3.73
N SER A 214 3.98 2.98 3.55
CA SER A 214 2.84 2.63 4.43
C SER A 214 2.43 1.16 4.32
N TYR A 215 2.74 0.48 3.21
CA TYR A 215 2.52 -0.96 3.06
C TYR A 215 3.37 -1.69 4.10
N VAL A 216 4.65 -1.32 4.15
CA VAL A 216 5.62 -1.86 5.09
C VAL A 216 5.34 -1.41 6.52
N THR A 217 5.15 -0.11 6.78
CA THR A 217 4.93 0.36 8.15
C THR A 217 3.64 -0.17 8.74
N GLY A 218 2.57 -0.29 7.94
CA GLY A 218 1.32 -0.92 8.38
C GLY A 218 1.54 -2.35 8.85
N ALA A 219 2.18 -3.19 8.04
CA ALA A 219 2.45 -4.59 8.40
C ALA A 219 3.35 -4.72 9.64
N VAL A 220 4.40 -3.88 9.72
CA VAL A 220 5.31 -3.84 10.88
C VAL A 220 4.58 -3.42 12.15
N ILE A 221 3.74 -2.38 12.08
CA ILE A 221 2.95 -1.90 13.22
C ILE A 221 2.02 -3.00 13.74
N MET A 222 1.36 -3.74 12.86
CA MET A 222 0.50 -4.86 13.26
C MET A 222 1.27 -5.97 13.96
N LEU A 223 2.42 -6.37 13.41
CA LEU A 223 3.31 -7.34 14.08
C LEU A 223 3.71 -6.86 15.47
N LEU A 224 4.08 -5.58 15.61
CA LEU A 224 4.48 -5.00 16.88
C LEU A 224 3.34 -4.94 17.89
N PHE A 225 2.15 -4.49 17.48
CA PHE A 225 0.97 -4.46 18.34
C PHE A 225 0.61 -5.86 18.85
N ILE A 226 0.53 -6.85 17.96
CA ILE A 226 0.17 -8.22 18.32
C ILE A 226 1.25 -8.84 19.23
N ASN A 227 2.53 -8.68 18.90
CA ASN A 227 3.63 -9.16 19.74
C ASN A 227 3.68 -8.46 21.11
N ALA A 228 3.28 -7.19 21.16
CA ALA A 228 3.11 -6.44 22.40
C ALA A 228 1.81 -6.79 23.15
N GLY A 229 1.04 -7.77 22.66
CA GLY A 229 -0.22 -8.23 23.25
C GLY A 229 -1.34 -7.19 23.21
N ILE A 230 -1.32 -6.29 22.23
CA ILE A 230 -2.38 -5.34 21.93
C ILE A 230 -3.34 -6.01 20.94
N ASP A 231 -4.60 -6.19 21.34
CA ASP A 231 -5.61 -6.77 20.45
C ASP A 231 -6.10 -5.71 19.46
N ILE A 232 -5.72 -5.89 18.19
CA ILE A 232 -6.11 -5.05 17.06
C ILE A 232 -7.03 -5.80 16.08
N PHE A 233 -7.37 -7.07 16.37
CA PHE A 233 -8.26 -7.84 15.52
C PHE A 233 -9.68 -7.28 15.64
N HIS A 234 -10.27 -6.97 14.49
CA HIS A 234 -11.59 -6.37 14.40
C HIS A 234 -12.36 -6.94 13.21
N ILE A 235 -13.66 -6.67 13.19
CA ILE A 235 -14.52 -7.02 12.06
C ILE A 235 -14.30 -5.98 10.96
N ILE A 236 -13.72 -6.41 9.85
CA ILE A 236 -13.48 -5.58 8.66
C ILE A 236 -14.83 -5.08 8.10
N GLY A 237 -14.85 -3.84 7.60
CA GLY A 237 -16.06 -3.15 7.11
C GLY A 237 -16.97 -2.57 8.21
N VAL A 238 -16.90 -3.09 9.44
CA VAL A 238 -17.67 -2.56 10.58
C VAL A 238 -16.87 -1.52 11.35
N GLU A 239 -15.61 -1.81 11.67
CA GLU A 239 -14.75 -0.90 12.42
C GLU A 239 -14.47 0.39 11.63
N LYS A 240 -14.53 1.54 12.31
CA LYS A 240 -14.32 2.86 11.70
C LYS A 240 -12.96 3.45 12.02
N LYS A 241 -12.31 3.02 13.11
CA LYS A 241 -10.93 3.38 13.45
C LYS A 241 -9.95 2.65 12.55
N THR A 242 -8.85 3.28 12.20
CA THR A 242 -7.71 2.61 11.54
C THR A 242 -6.99 1.67 12.50
N VAL A 243 -6.14 0.79 11.95
CA VAL A 243 -5.31 -0.11 12.77
C VAL A 243 -4.40 0.67 13.72
N TRP A 244 -3.86 1.80 13.27
CA TRP A 244 -3.06 2.67 14.12
C TRP A 244 -3.87 3.23 15.29
N GLU A 245 -5.08 3.75 15.04
CA GLU A 245 -5.94 4.30 16.10
C GLU A 245 -6.29 3.25 17.16
N LEU A 246 -6.63 2.02 16.75
CA LEU A 246 -6.91 0.93 17.68
C LEU A 246 -5.74 0.66 18.63
N GLY A 247 -4.51 0.60 18.10
CA GLY A 247 -3.33 0.40 18.93
C GLY A 247 -2.95 1.64 19.75
N ALA A 248 -3.13 2.84 19.18
CA ALA A 248 -2.82 4.10 19.86
C ALA A 248 -3.69 4.32 21.10
N ASP A 249 -4.98 3.98 21.04
CA ASP A 249 -5.89 4.03 22.20
C ASP A 249 -5.36 3.19 23.37
N TYR A 250 -4.81 2.00 23.08
CA TYR A 250 -4.21 1.14 24.09
C TYR A 250 -2.96 1.79 24.71
N LEU A 251 -2.11 2.44 23.90
CA LEU A 251 -0.90 3.12 24.38
C LEU A 251 -1.20 4.32 25.30
N GLU A 252 -2.44 4.81 25.31
CA GLU A 252 -2.88 5.94 26.13
C GLU A 252 -3.45 5.55 27.50
N ILE A 253 -3.57 4.26 27.79
CA ILE A 253 -3.98 3.75 29.11
C ILE A 253 -2.97 4.19 30.19
N LYS A 254 -3.47 4.57 31.36
CA LYS A 254 -2.69 5.27 32.40
C LYS A 254 -1.50 4.46 32.90
N GLU A 255 -1.69 3.17 33.13
CA GLU A 255 -0.67 2.21 33.56
C GLU A 255 0.49 2.10 32.56
N ILE A 256 0.22 2.35 31.28
CA ILE A 256 1.21 2.35 30.20
C ILE A 256 1.89 3.73 30.08
N LYS A 257 1.17 4.82 30.40
CA LYS A 257 1.72 6.18 30.43
C LYS A 257 2.79 6.37 31.51
N GLU A 258 2.67 5.69 32.65
CA GLU A 258 3.63 5.77 33.76
C GLU A 258 5.00 5.14 33.43
N LEU A 259 5.14 4.46 32.29
CA LEU A 259 6.39 3.80 31.88
C LEU A 259 7.52 4.75 31.45
N ASP A 260 7.26 6.06 31.20
CA ASP A 260 8.27 7.13 31.01
C ASP A 260 7.59 8.49 30.63
N GLU A 261 8.17 9.62 31.04
CA GLU A 261 7.83 10.96 30.51
C GLU A 261 8.42 11.14 29.10
N ILE A 262 7.56 11.19 28.07
CA ILE A 262 8.03 11.46 26.70
C ILE A 262 8.13 12.97 26.52
N LYS A 263 9.36 13.48 26.44
CA LYS A 263 9.62 14.90 26.11
C LYS A 263 9.14 15.20 24.69
N GLU A 264 8.76 16.45 24.45
CA GLU A 264 8.41 16.93 23.11
C GLU A 264 9.58 16.66 22.14
N LEU A 265 9.31 15.87 21.09
CA LEU A 265 10.31 15.42 20.12
C LEU A 265 10.29 16.38 18.94
N ASP A 266 10.92 17.53 19.10
CA ASP A 266 11.27 18.38 17.97
C ASP A 266 12.68 18.02 17.50
N ILE A 267 12.80 17.66 16.23
CA ILE A 267 14.07 17.29 15.60
C ILE A 267 14.43 18.30 14.52
N GLU A 268 15.71 18.49 14.28
CA GLU A 268 16.16 19.22 13.10
C GLU A 268 15.85 18.44 11.82
N PRO A 269 15.40 19.11 10.74
CA PRO A 269 15.21 18.48 9.45
C PRO A 269 16.50 17.80 8.94
N SER A 270 16.36 16.61 8.37
CA SER A 270 17.48 15.83 7.85
C SER A 270 17.90 16.31 6.46
N MET A 271 19.19 16.57 6.28
CA MET A 271 19.77 16.90 4.97
C MET A 271 19.67 15.73 3.98
N GLU A 272 19.73 14.48 4.45
CA GLU A 272 19.58 13.30 3.60
C GLU A 272 18.15 13.20 3.04
N ILE A 273 17.15 13.48 3.88
CA ILE A 273 15.74 13.48 3.46
C ILE A 273 15.46 14.63 2.50
N GLU A 274 16.00 15.82 2.77
CA GLU A 274 15.92 16.96 1.84
C GLU A 274 16.48 16.60 0.46
N SER A 275 17.64 15.92 0.41
CA SER A 275 18.27 15.51 -0.85
C SER A 275 17.35 14.59 -1.67
N TYR A 276 16.76 13.56 -1.04
CA TYR A 276 15.83 12.68 -1.73
C TYR A 276 14.56 13.43 -2.17
N LEU A 277 14.04 14.35 -1.35
CA LEU A 277 12.87 15.14 -1.69
C LEU A 277 13.12 15.99 -2.94
N GLN A 278 14.26 16.67 -3.01
CA GLN A 278 14.67 17.45 -4.17
C GLN A 278 14.83 16.56 -5.41
N GLU A 279 15.42 15.38 -5.26
CA GLU A 279 15.56 14.41 -6.34
C GLU A 279 14.18 13.96 -6.86
N LYS A 280 13.24 13.61 -5.98
CA LYS A 280 11.87 13.22 -6.34
C LYS A 280 11.17 14.33 -7.12
N LEU A 281 11.24 15.58 -6.64
CA LEU A 281 10.63 16.72 -7.32
C LEU A 281 11.23 16.96 -8.70
N GLN A 282 12.55 16.87 -8.82
CA GLN A 282 13.24 16.99 -10.11
C GLN A 282 12.87 15.85 -11.06
N ASN A 283 12.80 14.61 -10.56
CA ASN A 283 12.38 13.44 -11.34
C ASN A 283 10.93 13.55 -11.81
N CYS A 284 10.00 14.05 -10.98
CA CYS A 284 8.62 14.31 -11.37
C CYS A 284 8.56 15.30 -12.55
N LYS A 285 9.29 16.41 -12.44
CA LYS A 285 9.39 17.41 -13.50
C LYS A 285 10.02 16.83 -14.78
N HIS A 286 11.10 16.06 -14.66
CA HIS A 286 11.76 15.43 -15.79
C HIS A 286 10.85 14.45 -16.54
N GLN A 287 10.07 13.63 -15.83
CA GLN A 287 9.16 12.67 -16.46
C GLN A 287 8.04 13.36 -17.24
N LEU A 288 7.45 14.42 -16.68
CA LEU A 288 6.49 15.25 -17.39
C LEU A 288 7.11 15.96 -18.60
N CYS A 289 8.29 16.57 -18.45
CA CYS A 289 9.00 17.17 -19.58
C CYS A 289 9.31 16.14 -20.68
N SER A 290 9.72 14.93 -20.29
CA SER A 290 9.99 13.82 -21.21
C SER A 290 8.75 13.43 -22.00
N PHE A 291 7.58 13.37 -21.34
CA PHE A 291 6.31 13.13 -22.02
C PHE A 291 6.07 14.16 -23.13
N PHE A 292 6.33 15.45 -22.87
CA PHE A 292 6.13 16.53 -23.84
C PHE A 292 7.28 16.77 -24.84
N LYS A 293 8.35 15.95 -24.83
CA LYS A 293 9.43 16.06 -25.84
C LYS A 293 8.95 15.74 -27.25
N SER A 294 8.01 14.80 -27.39
CA SER A 294 7.33 14.53 -28.65
C SER A 294 6.09 15.42 -28.80
N ARG A 295 5.68 15.66 -30.04
CA ARG A 295 4.46 16.43 -30.32
C ARG A 295 3.24 15.66 -29.78
N ARG A 296 2.60 16.19 -28.74
CA ARG A 296 1.38 15.64 -28.13
C ARG A 296 0.14 16.34 -28.66
N LYS A 297 -0.95 15.60 -28.82
CA LYS A 297 -2.25 16.17 -29.16
C LYS A 297 -2.99 16.52 -27.88
N LYS A 298 -3.29 17.81 -27.69
CA LYS A 298 -4.20 18.26 -26.64
C LYS A 298 -5.64 18.02 -27.08
N ILE A 299 -6.44 17.38 -26.23
CA ILE A 299 -7.87 17.15 -26.45
C ILE A 299 -8.64 17.84 -25.32
N ASN A 300 -9.38 18.89 -25.65
CA ASN A 300 -10.19 19.65 -24.69
C ASN A 300 -11.52 18.93 -24.47
N ARG A 301 -11.51 17.92 -23.61
CA ARG A 301 -12.69 17.15 -23.24
C ARG A 301 -12.70 16.93 -21.74
N LYS A 302 -13.81 17.29 -21.10
CA LYS A 302 -14.00 17.16 -19.66
C LYS A 302 -14.43 15.75 -19.28
N GLY A 303 -13.93 15.26 -18.15
CA GLY A 303 -14.27 13.94 -17.66
C GLY A 303 -13.87 13.74 -16.21
N ILE A 304 -14.17 12.56 -15.69
CA ILE A 304 -13.86 12.14 -14.33
C ILE A 304 -13.01 10.88 -14.42
N ILE A 305 -11.88 10.86 -13.71
CA ILE A 305 -11.03 9.69 -13.61
C ILE A 305 -11.73 8.64 -12.74
N THR A 306 -11.97 7.46 -13.29
CA THR A 306 -12.68 6.35 -12.61
C THR A 306 -11.84 5.10 -12.40
N GLY A 307 -10.71 4.97 -13.10
CA GLY A 307 -9.77 3.85 -12.94
C GLY A 307 -8.35 4.30 -13.24
N TYR A 308 -7.37 3.80 -12.49
CA TYR A 308 -5.98 4.20 -12.59
C TYR A 308 -5.09 3.23 -11.81
N ASP A 309 -3.77 3.34 -12.02
CA ASP A 309 -2.76 2.65 -11.23
C ASP A 309 -2.11 3.65 -10.25
N PRO A 310 -2.43 3.60 -8.94
CA PRO A 310 -1.95 4.58 -7.97
C PRO A 310 -0.42 4.56 -7.79
N MET A 311 0.25 3.46 -8.15
CA MET A 311 1.69 3.29 -8.00
C MET A 311 2.47 3.93 -9.14
N ASN A 312 1.77 4.33 -10.21
CA ASN A 312 2.32 4.72 -11.50
C ASN A 312 1.79 6.09 -11.98
N MET A 313 1.39 6.93 -11.02
CA MET A 313 0.95 8.31 -11.19
C MET A 313 2.02 9.31 -10.74
N ILE A 314 2.22 10.38 -11.51
CA ILE A 314 3.16 11.46 -11.20
C ILE A 314 2.45 12.79 -11.35
N LYS A 315 2.48 13.62 -10.30
CA LYS A 315 1.79 14.91 -10.27
C LYS A 315 2.77 16.07 -10.26
N TYR A 316 2.43 17.14 -10.98
CA TYR A 316 3.09 18.45 -10.89
C TYR A 316 2.08 19.56 -11.11
N GLY A 317 1.73 20.27 -10.03
CA GLY A 317 0.59 21.20 -10.04
C GLY A 317 -0.67 20.47 -10.51
N LYS A 318 -1.39 21.04 -11.47
CA LYS A 318 -2.62 20.43 -12.04
C LYS A 318 -2.37 19.40 -13.15
N LEU A 319 -1.12 19.04 -13.44
CA LEU A 319 -0.81 17.99 -14.41
C LEU A 319 -0.58 16.66 -13.70
N LEU A 320 -1.25 15.62 -14.19
CA LEU A 320 -1.13 14.25 -13.71
C LEU A 320 -0.68 13.36 -14.88
N LEU A 321 0.52 12.81 -14.80
CA LEU A 321 1.02 11.79 -15.72
C LEU A 321 0.65 10.41 -15.20
N CYS A 322 -0.22 9.72 -15.93
CA CYS A 322 -0.50 8.29 -15.73
C CYS A 322 0.39 7.52 -16.71
N THR A 323 1.29 6.66 -16.23
CA THR A 323 2.28 6.00 -17.10
C THR A 323 1.80 4.68 -17.69
N HIS A 324 0.83 4.03 -17.06
CA HIS A 324 0.39 2.67 -17.40
C HIS A 324 -1.03 2.64 -17.98
N PHE A 325 -2.02 3.11 -17.24
CA PHE A 325 -3.38 3.28 -17.75
C PHE A 325 -4.16 4.34 -16.97
N ALA A 326 -5.24 4.83 -17.57
CA ALA A 326 -6.28 5.59 -16.90
C ALA A 326 -7.63 5.32 -17.57
N GLU A 327 -8.70 5.26 -16.79
CA GLU A 327 -10.08 5.17 -17.25
C GLU A 327 -10.80 6.47 -16.91
N ILE A 328 -11.49 7.02 -17.90
CA ILE A 328 -12.12 8.34 -17.82
C ILE A 328 -13.55 8.21 -18.32
N VAL A 329 -14.51 8.64 -17.49
CA VAL A 329 -15.89 8.84 -17.91
C VAL A 329 -16.04 10.29 -18.36
N PHE A 330 -16.38 10.50 -19.63
CA PHE A 330 -16.51 11.84 -20.20
C PHE A 330 -17.90 12.43 -19.97
N GLN A 331 -17.97 13.73 -19.67
CA GLN A 331 -19.22 14.39 -19.25
C GLN A 331 -20.20 14.66 -20.41
N ASP A 332 -19.71 14.68 -21.65
CA ASP A 332 -20.51 15.00 -22.82
C ASP A 332 -21.36 13.82 -23.32
N ASP A 333 -20.89 12.59 -23.14
CA ASP A 333 -21.59 11.39 -23.61
C ASP A 333 -21.66 10.25 -22.58
N GLU A 334 -21.19 10.48 -21.36
CA GLU A 334 -21.10 9.49 -20.26
C GLU A 334 -20.33 8.22 -20.62
N LYS A 335 -19.56 8.22 -21.71
CA LYS A 335 -18.79 7.05 -22.12
C LYS A 335 -17.51 6.94 -21.29
N CYS A 336 -17.30 5.74 -20.75
CA CYS A 336 -16.03 5.34 -20.19
C CYS A 336 -15.05 5.01 -21.31
N THR A 337 -13.86 5.60 -21.26
CA THR A 337 -12.76 5.28 -22.16
C THR A 337 -11.53 4.90 -21.36
N GLU A 338 -10.99 3.73 -21.66
CA GLU A 338 -9.71 3.26 -21.14
C GLU A 338 -8.59 3.75 -22.06
N PHE A 339 -7.57 4.35 -21.46
CA PHE A 339 -6.33 4.72 -22.10
C PHE A 339 -5.23 3.78 -21.62
N THR A 340 -4.61 3.04 -22.54
CA THR A 340 -3.44 2.22 -22.24
C THR A 340 -2.16 2.95 -22.63
N GLY A 341 -1.19 2.97 -21.72
CA GLY A 341 0.10 3.65 -21.86
C GLY A 341 0.13 5.06 -21.28
N PRO A 342 1.25 5.79 -21.49
CA PRO A 342 1.44 7.11 -20.94
C PRO A 342 0.43 8.16 -21.44
N LEU A 343 -0.16 8.91 -20.52
CA LEU A 343 -1.16 9.96 -20.74
C LEU A 343 -0.95 11.08 -19.72
N VAL A 344 -1.08 12.34 -20.14
CA VAL A 344 -1.13 13.47 -19.19
C VAL A 344 -2.55 14.01 -19.11
N LEU A 345 -3.05 14.12 -17.89
CA LEU A 345 -4.35 14.68 -17.53
C LEU A 345 -4.17 16.06 -16.92
N GLN A 346 -5.02 17.02 -17.32
CA GLN A 346 -5.08 18.33 -16.70
C GLN A 346 -6.26 18.38 -15.73
N LEU A 347 -5.97 18.28 -14.44
CA LEU A 347 -6.97 18.32 -13.37
C LEU A 347 -7.59 19.73 -13.25
N GLU A 348 -8.87 19.81 -12.90
CA GLU A 348 -9.51 21.09 -12.54
C GLU A 348 -9.05 21.58 -11.16
N GLU A 349 -8.90 20.65 -10.22
CA GLU A 349 -8.40 20.86 -8.86
C GLU A 349 -7.18 19.98 -8.58
N GLU A 350 -6.31 20.41 -7.67
CA GLU A 350 -5.04 19.74 -7.44
C GLU A 350 -5.15 18.32 -6.89
N ALA A 351 -6.11 18.09 -5.98
CA ALA A 351 -6.41 16.79 -5.38
C ALA A 351 -7.72 16.19 -5.93
N GLY A 352 -8.19 16.69 -7.09
CA GLY A 352 -9.46 16.28 -7.67
C GLY A 352 -9.32 15.20 -8.75
N LYS A 353 -10.44 14.52 -9.04
CA LYS A 353 -10.55 13.51 -10.12
C LYS A 353 -11.08 14.08 -11.44
N VAL A 354 -11.55 15.33 -11.43
CA VAL A 354 -12.15 15.98 -12.61
C VAL A 354 -11.04 16.55 -13.49
N ILE A 355 -11.11 16.27 -14.79
CA ILE A 355 -10.17 16.77 -15.79
C ILE A 355 -10.84 17.81 -16.69
N SER A 356 -10.05 18.80 -17.10
CA SER A 356 -10.45 19.81 -18.11
C SER A 356 -10.04 19.42 -19.53
N CYS A 357 -8.91 18.71 -19.66
CA CYS A 357 -8.38 18.22 -20.92
C CYS A 357 -7.34 17.11 -20.67
N TYR A 358 -6.91 16.45 -21.74
CA TYR A 358 -5.82 15.47 -21.69
C TYR A 358 -4.90 15.55 -22.92
N TYR A 359 -3.73 14.93 -22.80
CA TYR A 359 -2.67 14.92 -23.81
C TYR A 359 -2.23 13.49 -24.11
N THR A 360 -2.21 13.12 -25.40
CA THR A 360 -1.75 11.81 -25.91
C THR A 360 -0.61 11.97 -26.90
#